data_AF-V4P626-F1
#
_entry.id   AF-V4P626-F1
#
_cell.length_a   1.000
_cell.length_b   1.000
_cell.length_c   1.000
_cell.angle_alpha   90.00
_cell.angle_beta   90.00
_cell.angle_gamma   90.00
#
_symmetry.space_group_name_H-M   'P 1'
#
loop_
_entity.id
_entity.type
_entity.pdbx_description
1 polymer ?
#
loop_
_entity_poly.entity_id
_entity_poly.type
_entity_poly.pdbx_seq_one_letter_code
_entity_poly.pdbx_strand_id
1 'polypeptide(L)'
;MAEYLSVGLNCQPIMAAIEAKLLPDRAAGRLTSVFDLCWTTREALCHFIETGFDDFFDDIDLIENPKGQFNTPTGELLYSFVSDKPYGDLIVNKRYGMIFNHESPGHPFLAVSEGWESPNRFSEKNFFHFRERYSRRVDVFLSTIQRSLRDNVEITFLMKAGPDDAPHLGQVISQTFPELRFKLSTTEFLDIDLLIYDDIRSYFGY
;
A
#
# COMPACT_ATOMS: atom_id res chain seq x y z
N MET A 1 11.95 -0.11 -20.78
CA MET A 1 12.21 0.26 -19.37
C MET A 1 11.63 -0.85 -18.50
N ALA A 2 12.24 -1.15 -17.36
CA ALA A 2 11.64 -2.10 -16.42
C ALA A 2 10.49 -1.41 -15.68
N GLU A 3 9.37 -2.11 -15.49
CA GLU A 3 8.21 -1.61 -14.77
C GLU A 3 8.19 -2.24 -13.38
N TYR A 4 7.94 -1.44 -12.36
CA TYR A 4 7.89 -1.89 -10.97
C TYR A 4 6.60 -1.41 -10.32
N LEU A 5 5.93 -2.31 -9.59
CA LEU A 5 4.73 -1.99 -8.82
C LEU A 5 4.86 -2.56 -7.42
N SER A 6 4.64 -1.73 -6.40
CA SER A 6 4.46 -2.24 -5.05
C SER A 6 3.14 -3.02 -4.97
N VAL A 7 3.21 -4.19 -4.34
CA VAL A 7 2.06 -5.00 -3.95
C VAL A 7 2.26 -5.45 -2.51
N GLY A 8 1.97 -4.51 -1.61
CA GLY A 8 1.43 -4.84 -0.30
C GLY A 8 2.36 -4.84 0.93
N LEU A 9 1.68 -5.23 2.02
CA LEU A 9 1.95 -5.10 3.46
C LEU A 9 2.08 -3.68 4.01
N ASN A 10 2.94 -2.84 3.45
CA ASN A 10 3.13 -1.46 3.89
C ASN A 10 3.96 -0.67 2.86
N CYS A 11 4.44 0.51 3.25
CA CYS A 11 5.29 1.35 2.40
C CYS A 11 6.72 0.84 2.18
N GLN A 12 7.18 -0.20 2.88
CA GLN A 12 8.59 -0.62 2.82
C GLN A 12 9.04 -1.08 1.43
N PRO A 13 8.25 -1.84 0.64
CA PRO A 13 8.68 -2.25 -0.70
C PRO A 13 8.95 -1.10 -1.66
N ILE A 14 8.11 -0.06 -1.61
CA ILE A 14 8.34 1.09 -2.47
C ILE A 14 9.52 1.93 -1.99
N MET A 15 9.70 2.09 -0.68
CA MET A 15 10.85 2.81 -0.12
C MET A 15 12.17 2.11 -0.47
N ALA A 16 12.20 0.78 -0.34
CA ALA A 16 13.34 -0.04 -0.70
C ALA A 16 13.72 0.12 -2.19
N ALA A 17 12.75 0.08 -3.09
CA ALA A 17 13.02 0.25 -4.52
C ALA A 17 13.52 1.67 -4.89
N ILE A 18 13.07 2.70 -4.18
CA ILE A 18 13.57 4.07 -4.36
C ILE A 18 15.01 4.17 -3.87
N GLU A 19 15.32 3.64 -2.69
CA GLU A 19 16.67 3.64 -2.13
C GLU A 19 17.68 2.88 -3.00
N ALA A 20 17.27 1.72 -3.52
CA ALA A 20 18.03 0.94 -4.49
C ALA A 20 18.12 1.59 -5.89
N LYS A 21 17.54 2.79 -6.09
CA LYS A 21 17.50 3.54 -7.36
C LYS A 21 16.85 2.76 -8.51
N LEU A 22 15.98 1.81 -8.19
CA LEU A 22 15.15 1.09 -9.17
C LEU A 22 13.97 1.95 -9.62
N LEU A 23 13.52 2.86 -8.74
CA LEU A 23 12.46 3.82 -9.01
C LEU A 23 12.91 5.24 -8.65
N PRO A 24 12.47 6.27 -9.39
CA PRO A 24 12.65 7.66 -8.99
C PRO A 24 11.88 7.96 -7.70
N ASP A 25 12.24 9.00 -6.95
CA ASP A 25 11.40 9.49 -5.86
C ASP A 25 10.20 10.33 -6.38
N ARG A 26 9.34 10.82 -5.46
CA ARG A 26 8.21 11.69 -5.82
C ARG A 26 8.65 13.03 -6.43
N ALA A 27 9.78 13.59 -5.99
CA ALA A 27 10.30 14.86 -6.49
C ALA A 27 10.82 14.73 -7.93
N ALA A 28 11.31 13.55 -8.30
CA ALA A 28 11.71 13.16 -9.64
C ALA A 28 10.54 12.67 -10.52
N GLY A 29 9.29 12.84 -10.06
CA GLY A 29 8.09 12.60 -10.85
C GLY A 29 7.49 11.19 -10.74
N ARG A 30 7.90 10.38 -9.76
CA ARG A 30 7.27 9.07 -9.53
C ARG A 30 5.79 9.24 -9.18
N LEU A 31 4.93 8.54 -9.92
CA LEU A 31 3.52 8.40 -9.56
C LEU A 31 3.36 7.34 -8.47
N THR A 32 2.47 7.60 -7.51
CA THR A 32 2.15 6.68 -6.42
C THR A 32 1.05 5.72 -6.85
N SER A 33 1.25 4.43 -6.63
CA SER A 33 0.28 3.36 -6.86
C SER A 33 -0.58 3.10 -5.62
N VAL A 34 -1.66 2.34 -5.77
CA VAL A 34 -2.67 2.10 -4.72
C VAL A 34 -2.12 1.39 -3.48
N PHE A 35 -1.09 0.56 -3.65
CA PHE A 35 -0.49 -0.22 -2.56
C PHE A 35 0.79 0.38 -1.98
N ASP A 36 1.21 1.56 -2.44
CA ASP A 36 2.48 2.13 -2.01
C ASP A 36 2.47 2.64 -0.57
N LEU A 37 1.32 3.11 -0.09
CA LEU A 37 1.20 3.87 1.16
C LEU A 37 0.01 3.40 2.02
N CYS A 38 -0.30 2.10 1.96
CA CYS A 38 -1.33 1.49 2.77
C CYS A 38 -0.82 0.21 3.44
N TRP A 39 -1.44 -0.17 4.55
CA TRP A 39 -1.36 -1.53 5.07
C TRP A 39 -2.44 -2.39 4.45
N THR A 40 -2.08 -3.60 4.09
CA THR A 40 -2.97 -4.59 3.45
C THR A 40 -2.52 -5.99 3.86
N THR A 41 -3.45 -6.93 4.02
CA THR A 41 -3.10 -8.35 4.03
C THR A 41 -2.89 -8.85 2.59
N ARG A 42 -2.47 -10.10 2.46
CA ARG A 42 -2.33 -10.76 1.16
C ARG A 42 -3.71 -11.04 0.55
N GLU A 43 -4.67 -11.44 1.37
CA GLU A 43 -6.03 -11.79 1.01
C GLU A 43 -6.75 -10.55 0.51
N ALA A 44 -6.56 -9.43 1.21
CA ALA A 44 -6.97 -8.10 0.81
C ALA A 44 -6.47 -7.74 -0.61
N LEU A 45 -5.17 -7.91 -0.83
CA LEU A 45 -4.50 -7.66 -2.10
C LEU A 45 -5.02 -8.58 -3.22
N CYS A 46 -5.12 -9.88 -2.97
CA CYS A 46 -5.64 -10.86 -3.92
C CYS A 46 -7.09 -10.53 -4.30
N HIS A 47 -7.96 -10.35 -3.30
CA HIS A 47 -9.36 -10.02 -3.52
C HIS A 47 -9.53 -8.72 -4.32
N PHE A 48 -8.69 -7.74 -4.03
CA PHE A 48 -8.67 -6.49 -4.76
C PHE A 48 -8.27 -6.65 -6.23
N ILE A 49 -7.26 -7.48 -6.52
CA ILE A 49 -6.84 -7.78 -7.90
C ILE A 49 -7.96 -8.54 -8.65
N GLU A 50 -8.58 -9.53 -8.01
CA GLU A 50 -9.65 -10.35 -8.60
C GLU A 50 -10.90 -9.56 -8.96
N THR A 51 -11.24 -8.52 -8.17
CA THR A 51 -12.50 -7.77 -8.31
C THR A 51 -12.39 -6.50 -9.15
N GLY A 52 -11.20 -6.17 -9.67
CA GLY A 52 -11.07 -5.11 -10.68
C GLY A 52 -11.46 -3.69 -10.21
N PHE A 53 -11.42 -3.42 -8.90
CA PHE A 53 -11.63 -2.09 -8.29
C PHE A 53 -13.07 -1.53 -8.29
N ASP A 54 -14.05 -2.22 -8.88
CA ASP A 54 -15.40 -1.68 -9.10
C ASP A 54 -16.07 -1.19 -7.79
N ASP A 55 -15.83 -1.91 -6.70
CA ASP A 55 -16.44 -1.63 -5.39
C ASP A 55 -15.42 -1.06 -4.38
N PHE A 56 -14.28 -0.53 -4.86
CA PHE A 56 -13.18 -0.10 -3.97
C PHE A 56 -13.63 0.94 -2.94
N PHE A 57 -14.54 1.84 -3.28
CA PHE A 57 -14.93 2.92 -2.39
C PHE A 57 -16.24 2.69 -1.62
N ASP A 58 -16.80 1.49 -1.68
CA ASP A 58 -18.12 1.20 -1.11
C ASP A 58 -18.11 1.07 0.41
N ASP A 59 -16.97 0.67 0.99
CA ASP A 59 -16.85 0.35 2.41
C ASP A 59 -15.64 1.05 3.04
N ILE A 60 -15.49 2.34 2.70
CA ILE A 60 -14.51 3.24 3.32
C ILE A 60 -15.10 3.80 4.61
N ASP A 61 -14.35 3.69 5.70
CA ASP A 61 -14.76 4.20 7.01
C ASP A 61 -13.59 4.83 7.78
N LEU A 62 -13.93 5.61 8.81
CA LEU A 62 -12.99 6.15 9.79
C LEU A 62 -13.19 5.41 11.10
N ILE A 63 -12.17 4.68 11.54
CA ILE A 63 -12.15 4.07 12.87
C ILE A 63 -11.49 5.04 13.83
N GLU A 64 -12.26 5.55 14.77
CA GLU A 64 -11.77 6.46 15.79
C GLU A 64 -10.99 5.69 16.87
N ASN A 65 -9.77 6.15 17.15
CA ASN A 65 -8.91 5.64 18.22
C ASN A 65 -8.96 4.10 18.41
N PRO A 66 -8.63 3.30 17.37
CA PRO A 66 -8.78 1.85 17.42
C PRO A 66 -7.91 1.26 18.53
N LYS A 67 -8.52 0.41 19.35
CA LYS A 67 -7.84 -0.38 20.39
C LYS A 67 -7.97 -1.87 20.07
N GLY A 68 -6.88 -2.61 20.20
CA GLY A 68 -6.89 -4.07 20.08
C GLY A 68 -6.58 -4.59 18.68
N GLN A 69 -7.33 -5.60 18.25
CA GLN A 69 -7.10 -6.33 17.01
C GLN A 69 -8.14 -5.96 15.98
N PHE A 70 -7.71 -5.66 14.75
CA PHE A 70 -8.62 -5.45 13.63
C PHE A 70 -8.63 -6.70 12.76
N ASN A 71 -9.80 -7.30 12.58
CA ASN A 71 -9.96 -8.43 11.67
C ASN A 71 -10.44 -7.94 10.30
N THR A 72 -9.89 -8.50 9.23
CA THR A 72 -10.44 -8.36 7.88
C THR A 72 -11.77 -9.12 7.77
N PRO A 73 -12.59 -8.85 6.73
CA PRO A 73 -13.78 -9.67 6.45
C PRO A 73 -13.46 -11.15 6.18
N THR A 74 -12.22 -11.45 5.78
CA THR A 74 -11.72 -12.82 5.61
C THR A 74 -11.35 -13.50 6.94
N GLY A 75 -11.49 -12.80 8.06
CA GLY A 75 -11.20 -13.31 9.41
C GLY A 75 -9.74 -13.22 9.82
N GLU A 76 -8.90 -12.57 9.01
CA GLU A 76 -7.48 -12.41 9.30
C GLU A 76 -7.21 -11.21 10.17
N LEU A 77 -6.16 -11.30 10.96
CA LEU A 77 -5.70 -10.18 11.76
C LEU A 77 -5.00 -9.15 10.86
N LEU A 78 -5.70 -8.08 10.50
CA LEU A 78 -5.14 -6.98 9.72
C LEU A 78 -4.03 -6.25 10.50
N TYR A 79 -4.23 -6.09 11.81
CA TYR A 79 -3.27 -5.46 12.71
C TYR A 79 -3.56 -5.77 14.18
N SER A 80 -2.51 -5.96 14.98
CA SER A 80 -2.58 -5.90 16.45
C SER A 80 -1.95 -4.60 16.90
N PHE A 81 -2.73 -3.69 17.51
CA PHE A 81 -2.15 -2.56 18.23
C PHE A 81 -1.55 -3.09 19.54
N VAL A 82 -0.30 -3.57 19.50
CA VAL A 82 0.46 -4.00 20.70
C VAL A 82 1.02 -2.79 21.46
N SER A 83 0.86 -1.59 20.90
CA SER A 83 1.38 -0.35 21.47
C SER A 83 0.33 0.32 22.35
N ASP A 84 0.68 0.62 23.60
CA ASP A 84 -0.09 1.48 24.51
C ASP A 84 -0.31 2.91 23.97
N LYS A 85 0.37 3.26 22.87
CA LYS A 85 0.16 4.53 22.16
C LYS A 85 -0.88 4.33 21.05
N PRO A 86 -2.01 5.06 21.09
CA PRO A 86 -3.02 5.02 20.04
C PRO A 86 -2.44 5.58 18.75
N TYR A 87 -2.66 4.88 17.62
CA TYR A 87 -2.29 5.35 16.28
C TYR A 87 -3.20 6.49 15.78
N GLY A 88 -4.04 7.06 16.66
CA GLY A 88 -5.12 7.99 16.32
C GLY A 88 -6.15 7.37 15.40
N ASP A 89 -7.02 8.20 14.81
CA ASP A 89 -8.08 7.73 13.93
C ASP A 89 -7.51 7.19 12.61
N LEU A 90 -8.09 6.12 12.08
CA LEU A 90 -7.63 5.41 10.89
C LEU A 90 -8.70 5.32 9.80
N ILE A 91 -8.35 5.72 8.58
CA ILE A 91 -9.18 5.46 7.41
C ILE A 91 -8.92 4.02 6.96
N VAL A 92 -10.00 3.27 6.80
CA VAL A 92 -9.96 1.86 6.40
C VAL A 92 -10.83 1.60 5.20
N ASN A 93 -10.47 0.57 4.44
CA ASN A 93 -11.39 -0.13 3.56
C ASN A 93 -11.77 -1.43 4.25
N LYS A 94 -13.00 -1.52 4.77
CA LYS A 94 -13.42 -2.72 5.50
C LYS A 94 -13.58 -3.89 4.55
N ARG A 95 -14.21 -3.70 3.39
CA ARG A 95 -14.42 -4.73 2.37
C ARG A 95 -13.13 -5.46 2.00
N TYR A 96 -12.07 -4.71 1.72
CA TYR A 96 -10.80 -5.29 1.34
C TYR A 96 -9.89 -5.53 2.54
N GLY A 97 -10.16 -4.98 3.73
CA GLY A 97 -9.22 -5.06 4.84
C GLY A 97 -7.93 -4.29 4.55
N MET A 98 -8.05 -3.02 4.17
CA MET A 98 -6.89 -2.12 3.98
C MET A 98 -6.93 -0.99 5.00
N ILE A 99 -5.76 -0.53 5.45
CA ILE A 99 -5.60 0.64 6.32
C ILE A 99 -4.78 1.68 5.58
N PHE A 100 -5.29 2.90 5.50
CA PHE A 100 -4.63 4.00 4.83
C PHE A 100 -3.97 4.92 5.84
N ASN A 101 -2.99 4.38 6.58
CA ASN A 101 -2.34 5.10 7.68
C ASN A 101 -1.69 6.41 7.20
N HIS A 102 -1.19 6.48 5.96
CA HIS A 102 -0.64 7.71 5.37
C HIS A 102 -1.69 8.72 4.91
N GLU A 103 -2.97 8.39 4.96
CA GLU A 103 -4.08 9.34 4.73
C GLU A 103 -4.91 9.54 6.01
N SER A 104 -4.56 8.84 7.08
CA SER A 104 -5.31 8.85 8.32
C SER A 104 -4.94 10.04 9.21
N PRO A 105 -5.91 10.65 9.91
CA PRO A 105 -5.63 11.76 10.83
C PRO A 105 -4.65 11.41 11.95
N GLY A 106 -4.65 10.14 12.35
CA GLY A 106 -3.82 9.64 13.43
C GLY A 106 -2.33 9.54 13.12
N HIS A 107 -1.90 9.70 11.86
CA HIS A 107 -0.47 9.65 11.52
C HIS A 107 0.26 10.91 12.02
N PRO A 108 1.22 10.78 12.96
CA PRO A 108 1.88 11.94 13.53
C PRO A 108 2.60 12.79 12.47
N PHE A 109 2.45 14.11 12.57
CA PHE A 109 3.16 15.14 11.78
C PHE A 109 2.99 15.12 10.25
N LEU A 110 2.27 14.14 9.68
CA LEU A 110 2.18 13.97 8.23
C LEU A 110 1.44 15.12 7.54
N ALA A 111 0.35 15.59 8.14
CA ALA A 111 -0.39 16.75 7.63
C ALA A 111 0.50 18.00 7.56
N VAL A 112 1.39 18.19 8.53
CA VAL A 112 2.33 19.31 8.56
C VAL A 112 3.40 19.14 7.49
N SER A 113 4.02 17.95 7.40
CA SER A 113 5.09 17.69 6.43
C SER A 113 4.62 17.76 4.98
N GLU A 114 3.38 17.36 4.71
CA GLU A 114 2.77 17.42 3.37
C GLU A 114 1.99 18.72 3.12
N GLY A 115 1.98 19.66 4.07
CA GLY A 115 1.33 20.97 3.94
C GLY A 115 -0.19 20.92 3.76
N TRP A 116 -0.87 19.93 4.36
CA TRP A 116 -2.32 19.81 4.30
C TRP A 116 -3.00 20.83 5.23
N GLU A 117 -4.18 21.33 4.84
CA GLU A 117 -4.92 22.27 5.67
C GLU A 117 -5.41 21.69 7.00
N SER A 118 -5.61 20.37 7.06
CA SER A 118 -6.20 19.65 8.19
C SER A 118 -5.68 18.20 8.22
N PRO A 119 -5.39 17.62 9.40
CA PRO A 119 -5.17 16.18 9.54
C PRO A 119 -6.37 15.35 9.05
N ASN A 120 -7.58 15.93 9.07
CA ASN A 120 -8.82 15.26 8.67
C ASN A 120 -9.16 15.45 7.18
N ARG A 121 -8.26 16.03 6.36
CA ARG A 121 -8.51 16.29 4.93
C ARG A 121 -9.11 15.11 4.16
N PHE A 122 -8.70 13.89 4.51
CA PHE A 122 -9.12 12.67 3.82
C PHE A 122 -10.36 12.01 4.42
N SER A 123 -10.76 12.34 5.65
CA SER A 123 -11.98 11.84 6.29
C SER A 123 -13.15 12.82 6.21
N GLU A 124 -12.87 14.11 6.03
CA GLU A 124 -13.89 15.14 5.84
C GLU A 124 -14.70 14.97 4.53
N LYS A 125 -15.88 15.58 4.49
CA LYS A 125 -16.76 15.65 3.29
C LYS A 125 -17.01 14.27 2.66
N ASN A 126 -17.31 13.27 3.49
CA ASN A 126 -17.57 11.89 3.06
C ASN A 126 -16.41 11.31 2.21
N PHE A 127 -15.18 11.49 2.69
CA PHE A 127 -13.96 10.96 2.07
C PHE A 127 -13.68 11.50 0.65
N PHE A 128 -14.13 12.72 0.31
CA PHE A 128 -13.98 13.27 -1.04
C PHE A 128 -12.53 13.29 -1.55
N HIS A 129 -11.60 13.88 -0.78
CA HIS A 129 -10.19 13.94 -1.17
C HIS A 129 -9.50 12.58 -1.14
N PHE A 130 -9.99 11.67 -0.31
CA PHE A 130 -9.49 10.29 -0.27
C PHE A 130 -9.86 9.57 -1.56
N ARG A 131 -11.14 9.64 -1.96
CA ARG A 131 -11.63 9.08 -3.21
C ARG A 131 -10.87 9.64 -4.40
N GLU A 132 -10.72 10.96 -4.49
CA GLU A 132 -9.96 11.63 -5.56
C GLU A 132 -8.51 11.12 -5.65
N ARG A 133 -7.80 11.06 -4.51
CA ARG A 133 -6.41 10.61 -4.46
C ARG A 133 -6.29 9.15 -4.85
N TYR A 134 -7.12 8.28 -4.29
CA TYR A 134 -7.00 6.86 -4.54
C TYR A 134 -7.49 6.46 -5.92
N SER A 135 -8.47 7.15 -6.53
CA SER A 135 -8.83 6.92 -7.94
C SER A 135 -7.61 7.10 -8.84
N ARG A 136 -6.82 8.16 -8.62
CA ARG A 136 -5.57 8.36 -9.38
C ARG A 136 -4.55 7.24 -9.14
N ARG A 137 -4.44 6.74 -7.90
CA ARG A 137 -3.50 5.65 -7.57
C ARG A 137 -3.93 4.32 -8.18
N VAL A 138 -5.24 4.07 -8.26
CA VAL A 138 -5.84 2.95 -8.99
C VAL A 138 -5.53 3.06 -10.49
N ASP A 139 -5.73 4.24 -11.07
CA ASP A 139 -5.42 4.50 -12.48
C ASP A 139 -3.94 4.27 -12.78
N VAL A 140 -3.03 4.67 -11.88
CA VAL A 140 -1.59 4.41 -12.01
C VAL A 140 -1.31 2.91 -12.05
N PHE A 141 -1.92 2.12 -11.16
CA PHE A 141 -1.74 0.67 -11.13
C PHE A 141 -2.24 0.02 -12.44
N LEU A 142 -3.50 0.31 -12.81
CA LEU A 142 -4.14 -0.26 -14.00
C LEU A 142 -3.44 0.16 -15.30
N SER A 143 -3.09 1.43 -15.44
CA SER A 143 -2.38 1.93 -16.63
C SER A 143 -0.97 1.36 -16.76
N THR A 144 -0.29 1.06 -15.64
CA THR A 144 1.00 0.37 -15.66
C THR A 144 0.84 -1.06 -16.19
N ILE A 145 -0.17 -1.80 -15.72
CA ILE A 145 -0.48 -3.15 -16.24
C ILE A 145 -0.82 -3.09 -17.74
N GLN A 146 -1.70 -2.19 -18.15
CA GLN A 146 -2.11 -2.03 -19.55
C GLN A 146 -0.93 -1.65 -20.45
N ARG A 147 -0.04 -0.77 -19.99
CA ARG A 147 1.19 -0.40 -20.70
C ARG A 147 2.10 -1.60 -20.87
N SER A 148 2.34 -2.37 -19.81
CA SER A 148 3.17 -3.57 -19.86
C SER A 148 2.64 -4.64 -20.80
N LEU A 149 1.32 -4.86 -20.82
CA LEU A 149 0.67 -5.76 -21.76
C LEU A 149 0.87 -5.29 -23.21
N ARG A 150 0.55 -4.01 -23.49
CA ARG A 150 0.68 -3.42 -24.83
C ARG A 150 2.11 -3.46 -25.36
N ASP A 151 3.07 -3.12 -24.50
CA ASP A 151 4.47 -2.95 -24.88
C ASP A 151 5.28 -4.27 -24.68
N ASN A 152 4.63 -5.35 -24.24
CA ASN A 152 5.23 -6.65 -23.93
C ASN A 152 6.44 -6.55 -22.98
N VAL A 153 6.28 -5.76 -21.92
CA VAL A 153 7.29 -5.51 -20.89
C VAL A 153 6.96 -6.30 -19.63
N GLU A 154 7.97 -6.94 -19.03
CA GLU A 154 7.81 -7.63 -17.75
C GLU A 154 7.67 -6.64 -16.58
N ILE A 155 6.67 -6.86 -15.72
CA ILE A 155 6.51 -6.13 -14.45
C ILE A 155 7.22 -6.88 -13.32
N THR A 156 7.99 -6.16 -12.51
CA THR A 156 8.44 -6.65 -11.21
C THR A 156 7.50 -6.15 -10.12
N PHE A 157 6.74 -7.07 -9.54
CA PHE A 157 5.91 -6.80 -8.37
C PHE A 157 6.76 -6.88 -7.10
N LEU A 158 6.85 -5.77 -6.38
CA LEU A 158 7.64 -5.60 -5.17
C LEU A 158 6.78 -5.92 -3.95
N MET A 159 7.24 -6.82 -3.10
CA MET A 159 6.52 -7.26 -1.90
C MET A 159 7.44 -7.32 -0.69
N LYS A 160 6.87 -7.17 0.50
CA LYS A 160 7.56 -7.50 1.75
C LYS A 160 7.32 -9.00 2.03
N ALA A 161 8.37 -9.79 2.28
CA ALA A 161 8.29 -11.25 2.41
C ALA A 161 7.48 -11.68 3.66
N GLY A 162 6.85 -12.87 3.69
CA GLY A 162 7.50 -14.18 3.57
C GLY A 162 7.36 -14.96 2.24
N PRO A 163 8.20 -15.99 2.01
CA PRO A 163 8.27 -16.77 0.76
C PRO A 163 7.03 -17.63 0.46
N ASP A 164 6.22 -17.95 1.48
CA ASP A 164 5.00 -18.75 1.33
C ASP A 164 3.83 -17.97 0.71
N ASP A 165 3.96 -16.65 0.58
CA ASP A 165 2.90 -15.75 0.09
C ASP A 165 2.94 -15.52 -1.42
N ALA A 166 4.11 -15.72 -2.04
CA ALA A 166 4.32 -15.47 -3.47
C ALA A 166 3.50 -16.40 -4.40
N PRO A 167 3.35 -17.72 -4.13
CA PRO A 167 2.62 -18.61 -5.05
C PRO A 167 1.15 -18.22 -5.24
N HIS A 168 0.44 -17.87 -4.16
CA HIS A 168 -0.98 -17.53 -4.24
C HIS A 168 -1.20 -16.21 -4.98
N LEU A 169 -0.45 -15.16 -4.65
CA LEU A 169 -0.53 -13.89 -5.37
C LEU A 169 -0.17 -14.06 -6.86
N GLY A 170 0.87 -14.83 -7.15
CA GLY A 170 1.26 -15.12 -8.54
C GLY A 170 0.16 -15.84 -9.31
N GLN A 171 -0.55 -16.79 -8.67
CA GLN A 171 -1.70 -17.44 -9.27
C GLN A 171 -2.82 -16.45 -9.56
N VAL A 172 -3.19 -15.59 -8.59
CA VAL A 172 -4.25 -14.59 -8.76
C VAL A 172 -3.92 -13.61 -9.89
N ILE A 173 -2.68 -13.11 -9.95
CA ILE A 173 -2.23 -12.22 -11.03
C ILE A 173 -2.29 -12.95 -12.37
N SER A 174 -1.83 -14.20 -12.45
CA SER A 174 -1.85 -14.97 -13.71
C SER A 174 -3.27 -15.30 -14.18
N GLN A 175 -4.21 -15.48 -13.26
CA GLN A 175 -5.62 -15.73 -13.61
C GLN A 175 -6.31 -14.43 -14.07
N THR A 176 -6.02 -13.32 -13.40
CA THR A 176 -6.63 -12.00 -13.69
C THR A 176 -6.04 -11.37 -14.95
N PHE A 177 -4.73 -11.55 -15.17
CA PHE A 177 -3.99 -11.01 -16.32
C PHE A 177 -3.17 -12.11 -17.01
N PRO A 178 -3.80 -13.02 -17.78
CA PRO A 178 -3.14 -14.23 -18.32
C PRO A 178 -1.97 -13.96 -19.26
N GLU A 179 -1.96 -12.82 -19.93
CA GLU A 179 -0.89 -12.43 -20.87
C GLU A 179 0.21 -11.58 -20.21
N LEU A 180 0.02 -11.20 -18.94
CA LEU A 180 0.98 -10.34 -18.25
C LEU A 180 2.23 -11.14 -17.92
N ARG A 181 3.37 -10.64 -18.41
CA ARG A 181 4.68 -11.13 -17.98
C ARG A 181 5.05 -10.44 -16.68
N PHE A 182 5.26 -11.21 -15.62
CA PHE A 182 5.65 -10.65 -14.35
C PHE A 182 6.56 -11.57 -13.56
N LYS A 183 7.24 -10.98 -12.57
CA LYS A 183 7.89 -11.69 -11.48
C LYS A 183 7.55 -11.03 -10.16
N LEU A 184 7.58 -11.83 -9.10
CA LEU A 184 7.46 -11.36 -7.72
C LEU A 184 8.87 -11.22 -7.14
N SER A 185 9.16 -10.09 -6.51
CA SER A 185 10.44 -9.82 -5.85
C SER A 185 10.18 -9.36 -4.42
N THR A 186 10.81 -10.03 -3.46
CA THR A 186 10.74 -9.57 -2.06
C THR A 186 11.81 -8.52 -1.78
N THR A 187 11.54 -7.65 -0.81
CA THR A 187 12.48 -6.63 -0.34
C THR A 187 13.71 -7.21 0.36
N GLU A 188 13.65 -8.45 0.85
CA GLU A 188 14.80 -9.16 1.44
C GLU A 188 15.92 -9.40 0.41
N PHE A 189 15.59 -9.46 -0.88
CA PHE A 189 16.57 -9.58 -1.97
C PHE A 189 17.14 -8.25 -2.46
N LEU A 190 16.70 -7.11 -1.90
CA LEU A 190 17.20 -5.79 -2.32
C LEU A 190 18.50 -5.38 -1.61
N ASP A 191 19.09 -6.24 -0.77
CA ASP A 191 20.35 -5.98 -0.06
C ASP A 191 20.38 -4.61 0.65
N ILE A 192 19.20 -4.19 1.13
CA ILE A 192 19.07 -2.98 1.95
C ILE A 192 19.31 -3.44 3.36
N ASP A 193 20.56 -3.25 3.80
CA ASP A 193 20.96 -3.40 5.18
C ASP A 193 19.86 -2.85 6.11
N LEU A 194 19.52 -3.66 7.11
CA LEU A 194 18.58 -3.40 8.21
C LEU A 194 18.85 -2.11 9.02
N LEU A 195 19.72 -1.22 8.54
CA LEU A 195 20.17 0.03 9.17
C LEU A 195 19.06 1.09 9.32
N ILE A 196 17.96 1.02 8.56
CA ILE A 196 16.85 1.98 8.73
C ILE A 196 16.00 1.69 9.98
N TYR A 197 16.05 0.45 10.51
CA TYR A 197 15.32 0.15 11.75
C TYR A 197 15.92 0.84 12.99
N ASP A 198 17.23 1.07 13.00
CA ASP A 198 17.90 1.80 14.09
C ASP A 198 17.76 3.32 13.93
N ASP A 199 17.73 3.84 12.70
CA ASP A 199 17.55 5.29 12.47
C ASP A 199 16.12 5.78 12.66
N ILE A 200 15.10 4.95 12.39
CA ILE A 200 13.72 5.28 12.75
C ILE A 200 13.54 5.27 14.28
N ARG A 201 14.21 4.35 15.01
CA ARG A 201 14.24 4.40 16.49
C ARG A 201 14.90 5.68 17.00
N SER A 202 16.01 6.10 16.39
CA SER A 202 16.73 7.33 16.78
C SER A 202 15.89 8.59 16.52
N TYR A 203 15.14 8.63 15.41
CA TYR A 203 14.29 9.76 15.04
C TYR A 203 13.00 9.88 15.87
N PHE A 204 12.47 8.75 16.36
CA PHE A 204 11.27 8.71 17.21
C PHE A 204 11.55 8.56 18.71
N GLY A 205 12.82 8.58 19.13
CA GLY A 205 13.23 8.59 20.54
C GLY A 205 12.79 7.35 21.33
N TYR A 206 13.00 6.15 20.76
CA TYR A 206 12.86 4.88 21.47
C TYR A 206 14.21 4.29 21.84
#